data_AF-A0A373DDP8-F1
#
_entry.id   AF-A0A373DDP8-F1
#
_cell.length_a   1.000
_cell.length_b   1.000
_cell.length_c   1.000
_cell.angle_alpha   90.00
_cell.angle_beta   90.00
_cell.angle_gamma   90.00
#
_symmetry.space_group_name_H-M   'P 1'
#
loop_
_entity.id
_entity.type
_entity.pdbx_description
1 polymer ?
#
loop_
_entity_poly.entity_id
_entity_poly.type
_entity_poly.pdbx_seq_one_letter_code
_entity_poly.pdbx_strand_id
1 'polypeptide(L)'
;MKTFEGRIRGMSLNIKNEATHAKVRRLAELTGTSMTAAVDEAVERRLAEIETHRWGSRGPEAERLLQRIHAVFTPEVVAETKRFEEELYDESGLFR
;
A
#
# COMPACT_ATOMS: atom_id res chain seq x y z
N MET A 1 -5.10 -32.10 3.41
CA MET A 1 -4.25 -31.10 4.05
C MET A 1 -5.16 -30.04 4.65
N LYS A 2 -5.38 -30.05 5.98
CA LYS A 2 -6.27 -29.10 6.67
C LYS A 2 -5.40 -27.95 7.17
N THR A 3 -5.44 -26.81 6.50
CA THR A 3 -4.80 -25.58 6.99
C THR A 3 -5.74 -24.94 8.00
N PHE A 4 -5.29 -24.84 9.25
CA PHE A 4 -6.03 -24.24 10.35
C PHE A 4 -6.24 -22.75 10.06
N GLU A 5 -7.48 -22.40 9.72
CA GLU A 5 -7.96 -21.03 9.67
C GLU A 5 -7.96 -20.48 11.10
N GLY A 6 -6.96 -19.66 11.39
CA GLY A 6 -6.79 -19.00 12.68
C GLY A 6 -7.97 -18.07 12.94
N ARG A 7 -9.02 -18.60 13.57
CA ARG A 7 -10.10 -17.83 14.19
C ARG A 7 -9.46 -16.80 15.11
N ILE A 8 -9.36 -15.55 14.66
CA ILE A 8 -8.92 -14.44 15.50
C ILE A 8 -9.84 -14.44 16.71
N ARG A 9 -9.26 -14.75 17.87
CA ARG A 9 -9.98 -14.66 19.15
C ARG A 9 -10.34 -13.19 19.29
N GLY A 10 -11.63 -12.88 19.17
CA GLY A 10 -12.15 -11.53 19.37
C GLY A 10 -11.77 -11.04 20.77
N MET A 11 -10.69 -10.28 20.86
CA MET A 11 -10.42 -9.52 22.07
C MET A 11 -11.38 -8.35 22.08
N SER A 12 -12.12 -8.21 23.18
CA SER A 12 -12.97 -7.05 23.39
C SER A 12 -12.09 -5.83 23.71
N LEU A 13 -12.32 -4.73 22.98
CA LEU A 13 -11.73 -3.45 23.32
C LEU A 13 -12.49 -2.87 24.51
N ASN A 14 -11.84 -2.76 25.68
CA ASN A 14 -12.46 -2.16 26.85
C ASN A 14 -12.37 -0.62 26.79
N ILE A 15 -13.50 0.03 26.53
CA ILE A 15 -13.62 1.49 26.48
C ILE A 15 -14.16 1.99 27.81
N LYS A 16 -13.27 2.49 28.68
CA LYS A 16 -13.64 3.06 30.00
C LYS A 16 -14.24 4.46 29.94
N ASN A 17 -14.34 5.06 28.75
CA ASN A 17 -14.92 6.38 28.54
C ASN A 17 -16.36 6.23 28.02
N GLU A 18 -17.34 6.68 28.80
CA GLU A 18 -18.77 6.56 28.47
C GLU A 18 -19.16 7.26 27.17
N ALA A 19 -18.59 8.45 26.90
CA ALA A 19 -18.86 9.19 25.68
C ALA A 19 -18.33 8.44 24.44
N THR A 20 -17.16 7.82 24.53
CA THR A 20 -16.63 6.97 23.44
C THR A 20 -17.48 5.72 23.26
N HIS A 21 -17.90 5.08 24.35
CA HIS A 21 -18.80 3.94 24.28
C HIS A 21 -20.13 4.30 23.59
N ALA A 22 -20.71 5.46 23.90
CA ALA A 22 -21.94 5.93 23.25
C ALA A 22 -21.74 6.19 21.74
N LYS A 23 -20.60 6.75 21.34
CA LYS A 23 -20.25 6.93 19.92
C LYS A 23 -20.12 5.61 19.19
N VAL A 24 -19.44 4.62 19.79
CA VAL A 24 -19.26 3.28 19.21
C VAL A 24 -20.60 2.55 19.08
N ARG A 25 -21.46 2.63 20.11
CA ARG A 25 -22.82 2.07 20.05
C ARG A 25 -23.61 2.69 18.90
N ARG A 26 -23.62 4.03 18.80
CA ARG A 26 -24.33 4.73 17.72
C ARG A 26 -23.78 4.38 16.34
N LEU A 27 -22.46 4.23 16.20
CA LEU A 27 -21.85 3.81 14.96
C LEU A 27 -22.36 2.42 14.55
N ALA A 28 -22.34 1.47 15.48
CA ALA A 28 -22.82 0.10 15.26
C ALA A 28 -24.31 0.05 14.88
N GLU A 29 -25.14 0.86 15.53
CA GLU A 29 -26.57 1.00 15.20
C GLU A 29 -26.79 1.54 13.79
N LEU A 30 -26.02 2.54 13.38
CA LEU A 30 -26.12 3.14 12.04
C LEU A 30 -25.59 2.22 10.94
N THR A 31 -24.59 1.40 11.23
CA THR A 31 -24.00 0.45 10.27
C THR A 31 -24.69 -0.91 10.28
N GLY A 32 -25.53 -1.21 11.27
CA GLY A 32 -26.16 -2.52 11.44
C GLY A 32 -25.17 -3.63 11.79
N THR A 33 -24.02 -3.29 12.37
CA THR A 33 -22.94 -4.23 12.72
C THR A 33 -22.74 -4.32 14.24
N SER A 34 -21.89 -5.24 14.71
CA SER A 34 -21.51 -5.27 16.13
C SER A 34 -20.62 -4.07 16.47
N MET A 35 -20.61 -3.62 17.73
CA MET A 35 -19.71 -2.55 18.19
C MET A 35 -18.23 -2.82 17.88
N THR A 36 -17.80 -4.07 17.99
CA THR A 36 -16.43 -4.46 17.64
C THR A 36 -16.18 -4.32 16.15
N ALA A 37 -17.07 -4.84 15.30
CA ALA A 37 -16.92 -4.75 13.84
C ALA A 37 -16.96 -3.28 13.37
N ALA A 38 -17.84 -2.47 13.93
CA ALA A 38 -17.95 -1.04 13.62
C ALA A 38 -16.67 -0.27 13.94
N VAL A 39 -16.02 -0.57 15.09
CA VAL A 39 -14.74 0.04 15.46
C VAL A 39 -13.62 -0.46 14.58
N ASP A 40 -13.58 -1.76 14.31
CA ASP A 40 -12.55 -2.39 13.48
C ASP A 40 -12.53 -1.76 12.07
N GLU A 41 -13.69 -1.72 11.40
CA GLU A 41 -13.84 -1.11 10.09
C GLU A 41 -13.46 0.39 10.10
N ALA A 42 -13.90 1.13 11.11
CA ALA A 42 -13.57 2.55 11.22
C ALA A 42 -12.06 2.80 11.42
N VAL A 43 -11.39 1.94 12.18
CA VAL A 43 -9.94 2.00 12.41
C VAL A 43 -9.19 1.60 11.14
N GLU A 44 -9.56 0.49 10.50
CA GLU A 44 -8.95 0.04 9.24
C GLU A 44 -9.05 1.12 8.16
N ARG A 45 -10.24 1.71 7.97
CA ARG A 45 -10.42 2.80 7.01
C ARG A 45 -9.52 3.98 7.32
N ARG A 46 -9.43 4.38 8.60
CA ARG A 46 -8.60 5.52 8.99
C ARG A 46 -7.10 5.25 8.82
N LEU A 47 -6.65 4.03 9.08
CA LEU A 47 -5.28 3.61 8.83
C LEU A 47 -4.98 3.64 7.33
N ALA A 48 -5.86 3.06 6.51
CA ALA A 48 -5.72 3.05 5.05
C ALA A 48 -5.64 4.48 4.48
N GLU A 49 -6.48 5.40 4.96
CA GLU A 49 -6.42 6.83 4.61
C GLU A 49 -5.05 7.43 4.95
N ILE A 50 -4.54 7.20 6.16
CA ILE A 50 -3.25 7.76 6.59
C ILE A 50 -2.08 7.17 5.80
N GLU A 51 -2.12 5.87 5.52
CA GLU A 51 -1.10 5.18 4.75
C GLU A 51 -1.07 5.65 3.28
N THR A 52 -2.23 5.78 2.63
CA THR A 52 -2.33 6.39 1.29
C THR A 52 -1.82 7.82 1.25
N HIS A 53 -2.14 8.65 2.25
CA HIS A 53 -1.61 10.02 2.32
C HIS A 53 -0.08 10.05 2.57
N ARG A 54 0.47 9.08 3.31
CA ARG A 54 1.92 8.94 3.48
C ARG A 54 2.63 8.51 2.19
N TRP A 55 2.04 7.65 1.38
CA TRP A 55 2.58 7.34 0.05
C TRP A 55 2.47 8.54 -0.90
N GLY A 56 1.37 9.30 -0.85
CA GLY A 56 1.23 10.57 -1.57
C GLY A 56 2.28 11.62 -1.17
N SER A 57 2.76 11.58 0.08
CA SER A 57 3.80 12.48 0.59
C SER A 57 5.23 12.09 0.15
N ARG A 58 5.44 10.86 -0.35
CA ARG A 58 6.64 10.47 -1.11
C ARG A 58 6.57 10.91 -2.58
N GLY A 59 5.40 11.36 -3.04
CA GLY A 59 5.14 11.80 -4.40
C GLY A 59 6.20 12.77 -4.92
N PRO A 60 6.52 13.89 -4.24
CA PRO A 60 7.47 14.85 -4.77
C PRO A 60 8.91 14.32 -4.91
N GLU A 61 9.36 13.45 -4.00
CA GLU A 61 10.71 12.88 -4.06
C GLU A 61 10.80 11.77 -5.11
N ALA A 62 9.80 10.90 -5.17
CA ALA A 62 9.68 9.87 -6.19
C ALA A 62 9.53 10.48 -7.59
N GLU A 63 8.71 11.52 -7.75
CA GLU A 63 8.54 12.28 -8.99
C GLU A 63 9.87 12.92 -9.43
N ARG A 64 10.60 13.56 -8.50
CA ARG A 64 11.93 14.12 -8.79
C ARG A 64 12.94 13.05 -9.18
N LEU A 65 12.87 11.87 -8.56
CA LEU A 65 13.73 10.74 -8.92
C LEU A 65 13.38 10.22 -10.33
N LEU A 66 12.10 10.06 -10.64
CA LEU A 66 11.63 9.65 -11.97
C LEU A 66 12.01 10.67 -13.05
N GLN A 67 11.86 11.97 -12.78
CA GLN A 67 12.28 13.04 -13.68
C GLN A 67 13.79 13.02 -13.94
N ARG A 68 14.60 12.77 -12.90
CA ARG A 68 16.05 12.59 -13.06
C ARG A 68 16.40 11.37 -13.90
N ILE A 69 15.71 10.24 -13.71
CA ILE A 69 15.91 9.03 -14.52
C ILE A 69 15.55 9.34 -15.98
N HIS A 70 14.39 9.96 -16.24
CA HIS A 70 13.98 10.34 -17.59
C HIS A 70 14.93 11.33 -18.28
N ALA A 71 15.56 12.24 -17.52
CA ALA A 71 16.54 13.18 -18.07
C ALA A 71 17.84 12.48 -18.51
N VAL A 72 18.19 11.35 -17.90
CA VAL A 72 19.41 10.59 -18.22
C VAL A 72 19.13 9.55 -19.32
N PHE A 73 17.99 8.88 -19.27
CA PHE A 73 17.57 7.89 -20.27
C PHE A 73 16.80 8.56 -21.41
N THR A 74 17.49 9.40 -22.18
CA THR A 74 16.90 9.96 -23.40
C THR A 74 16.70 8.85 -24.45
N PRO A 75 15.80 9.04 -25.42
CA PRO A 75 15.60 8.06 -26.50
C PRO A 75 16.89 7.70 -27.25
N GLU A 76 17.79 8.68 -27.40
CA GLU A 76 19.10 8.49 -28.04
C GLU A 76 20.01 7.60 -27.20
N VAL A 77 20.11 7.84 -25.90
CA VAL A 77 20.90 7.01 -24.97
C VAL A 77 20.36 5.58 -24.93
N VAL A 78 19.04 5.42 -24.92
CA VAL A 78 18.40 4.10 -24.95
C VAL A 78 18.68 3.37 -26.27
N ALA A 79 18.63 4.07 -27.41
CA ALA A 79 18.93 3.48 -28.71
C ALA A 79 20.40 3.09 -28.85
N GLU A 80 21.32 3.91 -28.35
CA GLU A 80 22.76 3.62 -28.33
C GLU A 80 23.07 2.43 -27.43
N THR A 81 22.50 2.39 -26.22
CA THR A 81 22.66 1.26 -25.29
C THR A 81 22.19 -0.05 -25.93
N LYS A 82 21.02 -0.06 -26.60
CA LYS A 82 20.51 -1.25 -27.29
C LYS A 82 21.44 -1.71 -28.42
N ARG A 83 21.99 -0.80 -29.21
CA ARG A 83 22.94 -1.16 -30.27
C ARG A 83 24.21 -1.79 -29.72
N PHE A 84 24.71 -1.26 -28.60
CA PHE A 84 25.88 -1.80 -27.93
C PHE A 84 25.61 -3.18 -27.33
N GLU A 85 24.41 -3.39 -26.76
CA GLU A 85 23.95 -4.71 -26.30
C GLU A 85 23.87 -5.72 -27.45
N GLU A 86 23.33 -5.33 -28.61
CA GLU A 86 23.26 -6.16 -29.82
C GLU A 86 24.64 -6.49 -30.42
N GLU A 87 25.67 -5.70 -30.12
CA GLU A 87 27.05 -5.95 -30.54
C GLU A 87 27.76 -6.94 -29.61
N LEU A 88 27.57 -6.79 -28.28
CA LEU A 88 28.24 -7.58 -27.26
C LEU A 88 27.58 -8.94 -27.00
N TYR A 89 26.25 -9.00 -27.10
CA TYR A 89 25.49 -10.19 -26.74
C TYR A 89 24.84 -10.84 -27.96
N ASP A 90 24.79 -12.17 -27.99
CA ASP A 90 24.03 -12.94 -28.97
C ASP A 90 22.51 -12.93 -28.67
N GLU A 91 21.73 -13.58 -29.53
CA GLU A 91 20.28 -13.67 -29.42
C GLU A 91 19.80 -14.42 -28.16
N SER A 92 20.70 -15.17 -27.51
CA SER A 92 20.45 -15.85 -26.23
C SER A 92 20.86 -15.01 -25.02
N GLY A 93 21.41 -13.81 -25.24
CA GLY A 93 21.89 -12.90 -24.19
C GLY A 93 23.27 -13.27 -23.64
N LEU A 94 24.03 -14.10 -24.34
CA LEU A 94 25.39 -14.48 -23.95
C LEU A 94 26.43 -13.61 -24.66
N PHE A 95 27.55 -13.36 -23.99
CA PHE A 95 28.66 -12.61 -24.58
C PHE A 95 29.21 -13.37 -25.80
N ARG A 96 29.40 -12.67 -26.92
CA ARG A 96 29.92 -13.23 -28.18
C ARG A 96 31.41 -13.51 -28.15
#